data_AF-H1SI46-F1
#
_entry.id   AF-H1SI46-F1
#
_cell.length_a   1.000
_cell.length_b   1.000
_cell.length_c   1.000
_cell.angle_alpha   90.00
_cell.angle_beta   90.00
_cell.angle_gamma   90.00
#
_symmetry.space_group_name_H-M   'P 1'
#
loop_
_entity.id
_entity.type
_entity.pdbx_description
1 polymer ?
#
loop_
_entity_poly.entity_id
_entity_poly.type
_entity_poly.pdbx_seq_one_letter_code
_entity_poly.pdbx_strand_id
1 'polypeptide(L)'
;SLPDVPTFAELGYPKANLTSTFGVFAPARTPVAIITRLNAELNKALQEPEVRERLLKGGEVPTGGSAAQFAKAIHAEYDDNARIVKEAGIKAD
;
A
#
# COMPACT_ATOMS: atom_id res chain seq x y z
N SER A 1 11.55 -12.90 -4.17
CA SER A 1 10.14 -13.34 -4.20
C SER A 1 10.06 -14.79 -3.75
N LEU A 2 8.89 -15.23 -3.32
CA LEU A 2 8.60 -16.61 -2.89
C LEU A 2 7.53 -17.21 -3.83
N PRO A 3 7.89 -17.62 -5.05
CA PRO A 3 6.91 -17.98 -6.09
C PRO A 3 6.12 -19.27 -5.78
N ASP A 4 6.70 -20.19 -5.01
CA ASP A 4 6.09 -21.48 -4.70
C ASP A 4 5.19 -21.46 -3.45
N VAL A 5 5.08 -20.31 -2.79
CA VAL A 5 4.25 -20.15 -1.58
C VAL A 5 2.85 -19.71 -2.00
N PRO A 6 1.79 -20.51 -1.73
CA PRO A 6 0.44 -20.14 -2.11
C PRO A 6 -0.05 -18.97 -1.25
N THR A 7 -0.84 -18.11 -1.89
CA THR A 7 -1.60 -17.04 -1.25
C THR A 7 -2.76 -17.61 -0.43
N PHE A 8 -3.29 -16.82 0.51
CA PHE A 8 -4.51 -17.23 1.24
C PHE A 8 -5.71 -17.36 0.31
N ALA A 9 -5.76 -16.58 -0.78
CA ALA A 9 -6.81 -16.70 -1.78
C ALA A 9 -6.78 -18.07 -2.49
N GLU A 10 -5.61 -18.55 -2.89
CA GLU A 10 -5.43 -19.88 -3.51
C GLU A 10 -5.76 -21.03 -2.55
N LEU A 11 -5.58 -20.80 -1.25
CA LEU A 11 -5.94 -21.75 -0.19
C LEU A 11 -7.43 -21.71 0.19
N GLY A 12 -8.25 -20.88 -0.47
CA GLY A 12 -9.69 -20.79 -0.21
C GLY A 12 -10.10 -19.76 0.85
N TYR A 13 -9.19 -18.88 1.26
CA TYR A 13 -9.41 -17.82 2.25
C TYR A 13 -9.23 -16.41 1.66
N PRO A 14 -10.00 -16.00 0.63
CA PRO A 14 -9.77 -14.74 -0.08
C PRO A 14 -9.89 -13.50 0.82
N LYS A 15 -10.72 -13.55 1.88
CA LYS A 15 -10.87 -12.44 2.84
C LYS A 15 -9.65 -12.24 3.74
N ALA A 16 -8.82 -13.27 3.89
CA ALA A 16 -7.57 -13.21 4.66
C ALA A 16 -6.36 -12.85 3.77
N ASN A 17 -6.56 -12.72 2.45
CA ASN A 17 -5.51 -12.40 1.50
C ASN A 17 -5.24 -10.90 1.43
N LEU A 18 -4.89 -10.32 2.58
CA LEU A 18 -4.66 -8.91 2.77
C LEU A 18 -3.20 -8.56 2.48
N THR A 19 -2.98 -7.33 2.01
CA THR A 19 -1.65 -6.78 1.76
C THR A 19 -1.48 -5.50 2.55
N SER A 20 -0.30 -5.26 3.10
CA SER A 20 0.04 -3.97 3.72
C SER A 20 0.41 -2.96 2.64
N THR A 21 -0.14 -1.74 2.74
CA THR A 21 0.20 -0.66 1.81
C THR A 21 1.12 0.36 2.48
N PHE A 22 2.25 0.67 1.84
CA PHE A 22 3.12 1.77 2.24
C PHE A 22 3.03 2.94 1.26
N GLY A 23 3.24 4.15 1.76
CA GLY A 23 3.29 5.34 0.91
C GLY A 23 3.61 6.63 1.67
N VAL A 24 3.47 7.74 0.96
CA VAL A 24 3.85 9.07 1.45
C VAL A 24 2.60 9.93 1.63
N PHE A 25 2.49 10.54 2.80
CA PHE A 25 1.40 11.46 3.15
C PHE A 25 1.93 12.89 3.24
N ALA A 26 1.05 13.85 3.01
CA ALA A 26 1.30 15.27 3.18
C ALA A 26 0.17 15.91 4.02
N PRO A 27 0.38 17.08 4.64
CA PRO A 27 -0.68 17.78 5.37
C PRO A 27 -1.94 17.98 4.54
N ALA A 28 -3.12 17.89 5.17
CA ALA A 28 -4.41 17.86 4.49
C ALA A 28 -4.70 19.06 3.56
N ARG A 29 -4.08 20.22 3.83
CA ARG A 29 -4.25 21.45 3.03
C ARG A 29 -3.06 21.75 2.12
N THR A 30 -2.22 20.76 1.83
CA THR A 30 -1.12 20.91 0.87
C THR A 30 -1.69 21.26 -0.51
N PRO A 31 -1.17 22.31 -1.19
CA PRO A 31 -1.68 22.69 -2.50
C PRO A 31 -1.59 21.56 -3.53
N VAL A 32 -2.61 21.44 -4.39
CA VAL A 32 -2.69 20.39 -5.42
C VAL A 32 -1.44 20.35 -6.29
N ALA A 33 -0.91 21.50 -6.70
CA ALA A 33 0.29 21.57 -7.52
C ALA A 33 1.53 20.92 -6.85
N ILE A 34 1.64 21.01 -5.52
CA ILE A 34 2.72 20.37 -4.76
C ILE A 34 2.50 18.85 -4.72
N ILE A 35 1.26 18.40 -4.48
CA ILE A 35 0.91 16.97 -4.51
C ILE A 35 1.21 16.37 -5.89
N THR A 36 0.81 17.05 -6.97
CA THR A 36 1.07 16.60 -8.34
C THR A 36 2.57 16.48 -8.60
N ARG A 37 3.36 17.48 -8.19
CA ARG A 37 4.82 17.43 -8.35
C ARG A 37 5.44 16.29 -7.56
N LEU A 38 5.10 16.14 -6.28
CA LEU A 38 5.62 15.06 -5.44
C LEU A 38 5.26 13.69 -5.99
N ASN A 39 4.02 13.49 -6.42
CA ASN A 39 3.59 12.24 -7.03
C ASN A 39 4.40 11.93 -8.31
N ALA A 40 4.66 12.92 -9.17
CA ALA A 40 5.47 12.73 -10.37
C ALA A 40 6.92 12.32 -10.03
N GLU A 41 7.55 13.00 -9.06
CA GLU A 41 8.93 12.67 -8.66
C GLU A 41 9.03 11.31 -7.95
N LEU A 42 8.05 10.93 -7.13
CA LEU A 42 7.98 9.61 -6.52
C LEU A 42 7.83 8.51 -7.58
N ASN A 43 6.98 8.72 -8.59
CA ASN A 43 6.84 7.76 -9.67
C ASN A 43 8.15 7.58 -10.45
N LYS A 44 8.89 8.66 -10.71
CA LYS A 44 10.22 8.58 -11.33
C LYS A 44 11.20 7.79 -10.46
N ALA A 45 11.27 8.11 -9.16
CA ALA A 45 12.15 7.42 -8.23
C ALA A 45 11.87 5.91 -8.16
N LEU A 46 10.60 5.49 -8.25
CA LEU A 46 10.22 4.07 -8.28
C LEU A 46 10.64 3.34 -9.57
N GLN A 47 10.98 4.06 -10.64
CA GLN A 47 11.55 3.49 -11.86
C GLN A 47 13.08 3.41 -11.82
N GLU A 48 13.74 4.06 -10.86
CA GLU A 48 15.19 3.99 -10.74
C GLU A 48 15.62 2.56 -10.35
N PRO A 49 16.56 1.93 -11.09
CA PRO A 49 16.92 0.53 -10.88
C PRO A 49 17.35 0.22 -9.44
N GLU A 50 18.15 1.09 -8.83
CA GLU A 50 18.65 0.91 -7.46
C GLU A 50 17.50 0.93 -6.44
N VAL A 51 16.56 1.86 -6.58
CA VAL A 51 15.39 1.97 -5.70
C VAL A 51 14.51 0.73 -5.85
N ARG A 52 14.22 0.34 -7.09
CA ARG A 52 13.39 -0.82 -7.42
C ARG A 52 14.02 -2.11 -6.89
N GLU A 53 15.33 -2.30 -7.07
CA GLU A 53 16.05 -3.47 -6.57
C GLU A 53 16.03 -3.54 -5.05
N ARG A 54 16.23 -2.41 -4.37
CA ARG A 54 16.21 -2.35 -2.90
C ARG A 54 14.83 -2.70 -2.34
N LEU A 55 13.75 -2.18 -2.94
CA LEU A 55 12.38 -2.52 -2.54
C LEU A 55 12.09 -4.01 -2.75
N LEU A 56 12.41 -4.55 -3.93
CA LEU A 56 12.20 -5.97 -4.23
C LEU A 56 13.00 -6.90 -3.32
N LYS A 57 14.25 -6.54 -2.97
CA LYS A 57 15.07 -7.27 -1.99
C LYS A 57 14.45 -7.25 -0.58
N GLY A 58 13.75 -6.16 -0.23
CA GLY A 58 12.98 -6.05 1.00
C GLY A 58 11.65 -6.79 0.99
N GLY A 59 11.24 -7.39 -0.14
CA GLY A 59 9.95 -8.05 -0.29
C GLY A 59 8.81 -7.10 -0.68
N GLU A 60 9.11 -5.83 -0.95
CA GLU A 60 8.14 -4.82 -1.34
C GLU A 60 7.92 -4.81 -2.87
N VAL A 61 6.70 -4.49 -3.28
CA VAL A 61 6.36 -4.34 -4.70
C VAL A 61 6.16 -2.86 -5.02
N PRO A 62 7.05 -2.24 -5.81
CA PRO A 62 6.88 -0.84 -6.21
C PRO A 62 5.71 -0.70 -7.19
N THR A 63 4.63 -0.07 -6.72
CA THR A 63 3.36 0.08 -7.44
C THR A 63 3.23 1.40 -8.21
N GLY A 64 3.68 2.51 -7.63
CA GLY A 64 3.50 3.85 -8.19
C GLY A 64 2.03 4.23 -8.32
N GLY A 65 1.70 5.03 -9.34
CA GLY A 65 0.34 5.46 -9.66
C GLY A 65 -0.01 6.86 -9.16
N SER A 66 -1.30 7.16 -9.13
CA SER A 66 -1.81 8.48 -8.75
C SER A 66 -2.13 8.60 -7.26
N ALA A 67 -2.08 9.83 -6.73
CA ALA A 67 -2.47 10.10 -5.34
C ALA A 67 -3.92 9.67 -5.03
N ALA A 68 -4.83 9.76 -6.01
CA ALA A 68 -6.22 9.33 -5.86
C ALA A 68 -6.36 7.80 -5.75
N GLN A 69 -5.57 7.04 -6.52
CA GLN A 69 -5.53 5.58 -6.40
C GLN A 69 -4.98 5.16 -5.03
N PHE A 70 -3.93 5.82 -4.56
CA PHE A 70 -3.39 5.58 -3.23
C PHE A 70 -4.41 5.90 -2.12
N ALA A 71 -5.11 7.03 -2.21
CA ALA A 71 -6.18 7.37 -1.26
C ALA A 71 -7.28 6.29 -1.23
N LYS A 72 -7.70 5.78 -2.40
CA LYS A 72 -8.68 4.69 -2.47
C LYS A 72 -8.18 3.41 -1.81
N ALA A 73 -6.91 3.05 -2.01
CA ALA A 73 -6.31 1.86 -1.40
C ALA A 73 -6.28 1.97 0.14
N ILE A 74 -5.83 3.12 0.66
CA ILE A 74 -5.81 3.38 2.11
C ILE A 74 -7.21 3.35 2.72
N HIS A 75 -8.22 3.89 2.03
CA HIS A 75 -9.60 3.80 2.50
C HIS A 75 -10.11 2.36 2.56
N ALA A 76 -9.82 1.54 1.54
CA ALA A 76 -10.20 0.13 1.55
C ALA A 76 -9.52 -0.64 2.70
N GLU A 77 -8.22 -0.44 2.89
CA GLU A 77 -7.46 -1.06 3.98
C GLU A 77 -7.96 -0.60 5.37
N TYR A 78 -8.34 0.67 5.51
CA TYR A 78 -8.97 1.18 6.72
C TYR A 78 -10.29 0.47 7.02
N ASP A 79 -11.17 0.31 6.04
CA ASP A 79 -12.47 -0.33 6.20
C ASP A 79 -12.31 -1.83 6.57
N ASP A 80 -11.38 -2.53 5.92
CA ASP A 80 -11.06 -3.93 6.23
C ASP A 80 -10.53 -4.10 7.65
N ASN A 81 -9.58 -3.25 8.06
CA ASN A 81 -9.01 -3.29 9.40
C ASN A 81 -10.06 -2.93 10.47
N ALA A 82 -10.91 -1.93 10.22
CA ALA A 82 -12.00 -1.57 11.13
C ALA A 82 -12.97 -2.73 11.35
N ARG A 83 -13.30 -3.47 10.28
CA ARG A 83 -14.12 -4.68 10.35
C ARG A 83 -13.44 -5.76 11.20
N ILE A 84 -12.17 -6.04 10.96
CA ILE A 84 -11.40 -7.06 11.69
C ILE A 84 -11.32 -6.73 13.18
N VAL A 85 -10.95 -5.49 13.52
CA VAL A 85 -10.86 -5.02 14.91
C VAL A 85 -12.20 -5.23 15.63
N LYS A 86 -13.31 -4.87 14.99
CA LYS A 86 -14.66 -5.02 15.54
C LYS A 86 -15.06 -6.48 15.73
N GLU A 87 -14.86 -7.32 14.72
CA GLU A 87 -15.23 -8.74 14.76
C GLU A 87 -14.41 -9.54 15.78
N ALA A 88 -13.12 -9.22 15.90
CA ALA A 88 -12.20 -9.91 16.81
C ALA A 88 -12.21 -9.33 18.25
N GLY A 89 -12.94 -8.24 18.50
CA GLY A 89 -12.98 -7.60 19.81
C GLY A 89 -11.62 -7.01 20.25
N ILE A 90 -10.77 -6.64 19.29
CA ILE A 90 -9.43 -6.09 19.55
C ILE A 90 -9.58 -4.69 20.15
N LYS A 91 -8.80 -4.42 21.20
CA LYS A 91 -8.73 -3.10 21.84
C LYS A 91 -7.28 -2.61 21.80
N ALA A 92 -7.11 -1.32 21.53
CA ALA A 92 -5.86 -0.64 21.84
C ALA A 92 -5.73 -0.53 23.37
N ASP A 93 -4.48 -0.55 23.83
CA ASP A 93 -4.07 -0.29 25.20
C ASP A 93 -4.30 1.17 25.64
#